data_AF-A0A4Q7J960-F1
#
_entry.id   AF-A0A4Q7J960-F1
#
_cell.length_a   1.000
_cell.length_b   1.000
_cell.length_c   1.000
_cell.angle_alpha   90.00
_cell.angle_beta   90.00
_cell.angle_gamma   90.00
#
_symmetry.space_group_name_H-M   'P 1'
#
loop_
_entity.id
_entity.type
_entity.pdbx_description
1 polymer ?
#
loop_
_entity_poly.entity_id
_entity_poly.type
_entity_poly.pdbx_seq_one_letter_code
_entity_poly.pdbx_strand_id
1 'polypeptide(L)'
;MTTVPRHEVNSDAAAKVVEALAAKNADDIDRIETDPGALKSIFRRGLKLTRYRTVLDPTAAEAVTWLELRIAAQAGTALLRAAAGEGEIDAVVARPVRFPATGPTSYANAGTWLTVTWLAVIDRNDTLLRQLAAIPLDALRASGAEHDAYLYPWVETVQNFLVNREVTAELFGTVMDGTDPDTVQRTAPEVMLRLIYPPIEMFYHLLRRDSGKFTDSLARAAEQHRRFWTGNRELAADPGGFVALAPLAVAVLARSAGMTVDVESGYLPANFLRGTHRQAMMT
;
A
#
# COMPACT_ATOMS: atom_id res chain seq x y z
N MET A 1 5.50 6.06 -24.43
CA MET A 1 6.26 5.93 -23.18
C MET A 1 6.44 7.30 -22.55
N THR A 2 5.79 7.53 -21.41
CA THR A 2 5.88 8.78 -20.64
C THR A 2 6.79 8.56 -19.42
N THR A 3 7.73 9.48 -19.17
CA THR A 3 8.69 9.35 -18.06
C THR A 3 8.48 10.44 -17.00
N VAL A 4 8.35 10.05 -15.73
CA VAL A 4 8.24 10.97 -14.58
C VAL A 4 9.34 10.64 -13.55
N PRO A 5 10.41 11.44 -13.44
CA PRO A 5 11.52 11.14 -12.53
C PRO A 5 11.11 11.34 -11.06
N ARG A 6 11.67 10.51 -10.17
CA ARG A 6 11.56 10.71 -8.72
C ARG A 6 12.47 11.86 -8.29
N HIS A 7 12.03 12.63 -7.30
CA HIS A 7 12.89 13.64 -6.67
C HIS A 7 14.12 13.00 -6.02
N GLU A 8 15.21 13.77 -5.96
CA GLU A 8 16.46 13.31 -5.34
C GLU A 8 16.27 13.07 -3.85
N VAL A 9 16.85 11.98 -3.37
CA VAL A 9 16.88 11.60 -1.95
C VAL A 9 18.29 11.17 -1.62
N ASN A 10 18.79 11.60 -0.46
CA ASN A 10 20.13 11.26 0.00
C ASN A 10 20.25 9.74 0.29
N SER A 11 21.02 9.02 -0.52
CA SER A 11 21.23 7.57 -0.42
C SER A 11 21.98 7.17 0.86
N ASP A 12 22.96 7.96 1.29
CA ASP A 12 23.76 7.64 2.48
C ASP A 12 22.93 7.76 3.76
N ALA A 13 22.06 8.78 3.82
CA ALA A 13 21.08 8.93 4.87
C ALA A 13 20.06 7.78 4.83
N ALA A 14 19.59 7.39 3.65
CA ALA A 14 18.68 6.26 3.49
C ALA A 14 19.30 4.94 3.97
N ALA A 15 20.58 4.68 3.67
CA ALA A 15 21.29 3.48 4.11
C ALA A 15 21.33 3.33 5.63
N LYS A 16 21.65 4.41 6.35
CA LYS A 16 21.65 4.43 7.83
C LYS A 16 20.26 4.16 8.41
N VAL A 17 19.22 4.72 7.79
CA VAL A 17 17.83 4.49 8.23
C VAL A 17 17.40 3.05 7.96
N VAL A 18 17.78 2.47 6.82
CA VAL A 18 17.50 1.07 6.47
C VAL A 18 18.08 0.12 7.50
N GLU A 19 19.35 0.28 7.85
CA GLU A 19 20.03 -0.56 8.85
C GLU A 19 19.34 -0.48 10.22
N ALA A 20 19.06 0.75 10.69
CA ALA A 20 18.42 0.96 11.99
C ALA A 20 16.98 0.43 12.05
N LEU A 21 16.21 0.52 10.96
CA LEU A 21 14.84 0.00 10.91
C LEU A 21 14.80 -1.52 10.79
N ALA A 22 15.71 -2.12 10.02
CA ALA A 22 15.79 -3.57 9.84
C ALA A 22 16.09 -4.28 11.15
N ALA A 23 17.08 -3.79 11.91
CA ALA A 23 17.42 -4.34 13.24
C ALA A 23 16.21 -4.30 14.20
N LYS A 24 15.54 -3.15 14.31
CA LYS A 24 14.34 -2.99 15.16
C LYS A 24 13.17 -3.85 14.72
N ASN A 25 13.04 -4.16 13.43
CA ASN A 25 11.98 -5.04 12.96
C ASN A 25 12.26 -6.50 13.30
N ALA A 26 13.52 -6.96 13.21
CA ALA A 26 13.91 -8.29 13.66
C ALA A 26 13.58 -8.49 15.15
N ASP A 27 13.97 -7.53 16.00
CA ASP A 27 13.69 -7.58 17.44
C ASP A 27 12.19 -7.66 17.75
N ASP A 28 11.35 -6.92 17.01
CA ASP A 28 9.90 -6.93 17.25
C ASP A 28 9.22 -8.21 16.73
N ILE A 29 9.73 -8.80 15.64
CA ILE A 29 9.22 -10.09 15.13
C ILE A 29 9.36 -11.17 16.20
N ASP A 30 10.45 -11.15 16.96
CA ASP A 30 10.66 -12.13 18.03
C ASP A 30 9.75 -11.97 19.24
N ARG A 31 9.06 -10.83 19.34
CA ARG A 31 8.14 -10.54 20.45
C ARG A 31 6.67 -10.78 20.11
N ILE A 32 6.31 -11.05 18.85
CA ILE A 32 4.90 -11.13 18.40
C ILE A 32 4.04 -12.06 19.28
N GLU A 33 4.54 -13.26 19.58
CA GLU A 33 3.77 -14.27 20.33
C GLU A 33 3.49 -13.85 21.78
N THR A 34 4.37 -13.02 22.36
CA THR A 34 4.24 -12.49 23.72
C THR A 34 3.61 -11.09 23.77
N ASP A 35 3.70 -10.33 22.68
CA ASP A 35 3.24 -8.95 22.53
C ASP A 35 2.70 -8.75 21.10
N PRO A 36 1.41 -9.08 20.85
CA PRO A 36 0.79 -8.90 19.53
C PRO A 36 0.74 -7.43 19.10
N GLY A 37 0.89 -6.49 20.04
CA GLY A 37 1.02 -5.06 19.76
C GLY A 37 2.24 -4.73 18.90
N ALA A 38 3.26 -5.59 18.88
CA ALA A 38 4.44 -5.46 18.02
C ALA A 38 4.08 -5.44 16.52
N LEU A 39 2.99 -6.10 16.10
CA LEU A 39 2.55 -6.14 14.69
C LEU A 39 2.39 -4.75 14.07
N LYS A 40 1.83 -3.80 14.84
CA LYS A 40 1.70 -2.40 14.44
C LYS A 40 3.06 -1.77 14.14
N SER A 41 4.03 -2.00 15.02
CA SER A 41 5.38 -1.44 14.91
C SER A 41 6.13 -2.03 13.72
N ILE A 42 6.04 -3.35 13.53
CA ILE A 42 6.62 -4.08 12.39
C ILE A 42 6.01 -3.57 11.09
N PHE A 43 4.69 -3.45 10.99
CA PHE A 43 4.01 -2.93 9.80
C PHE A 43 4.46 -1.51 9.47
N ARG A 44 4.37 -0.58 10.43
CA ARG A 44 4.71 0.84 10.18
C ARG A 44 6.16 1.03 9.78
N ARG A 45 7.09 0.37 10.48
CA ARG A 45 8.52 0.45 10.16
C ARG A 45 8.85 -0.31 8.88
N GLY A 46 8.23 -1.47 8.63
CA GLY A 46 8.38 -2.25 7.41
C GLY A 46 7.95 -1.47 6.17
N LEU A 47 6.83 -0.73 6.23
CA LEU A 47 6.41 0.17 5.17
C LEU A 47 7.45 1.28 4.93
N LYS A 48 7.96 1.88 6.01
CA LYS A 48 9.00 2.92 5.94
C LYS A 48 10.31 2.37 5.35
N LEU A 49 10.71 1.17 5.79
CA LEU A 49 11.89 0.44 5.34
C LEU A 49 11.81 0.09 3.86
N THR A 50 10.66 -0.42 3.41
CA THR A 50 10.37 -0.67 1.99
C THR A 50 10.59 0.59 1.15
N ARG A 51 10.06 1.73 1.59
CA ARG A 51 10.23 3.02 0.90
C ARG A 51 11.68 3.51 0.87
N TYR A 52 12.44 3.35 1.95
CA TYR A 52 13.87 3.69 1.93
C TYR A 52 14.69 2.73 1.08
N ARG A 53 14.33 1.45 1.02
CA ARG A 53 15.00 0.46 0.16
C ARG A 53 14.90 0.86 -1.32
N THR A 54 13.79 1.45 -1.78
CA THR A 54 13.69 1.97 -3.16
C THR A 54 14.56 3.21 -3.42
N VAL A 55 15.23 3.77 -2.42
CA VAL A 55 16.28 4.76 -2.63
C VAL A 55 17.61 4.09 -2.97
N LEU A 56 17.93 2.98 -2.29
CA LEU A 56 19.16 2.20 -2.48
C LEU A 56 19.08 1.24 -3.67
N ASP A 57 17.88 0.77 -3.97
CA ASP A 57 17.53 -0.10 -5.08
C ASP A 57 16.36 0.54 -5.87
N PRO A 58 16.63 1.58 -6.69
CA PRO A 58 15.59 2.37 -7.36
C PRO A 58 14.66 1.57 -8.27
N THR A 59 15.12 0.42 -8.75
CA THR A 59 14.31 -0.43 -9.61
C THR A 59 13.57 -1.52 -8.85
N ALA A 60 13.86 -1.74 -7.55
CA ALA A 60 13.42 -2.86 -6.73
C ALA A 60 13.88 -4.24 -7.26
N ALA A 61 15.11 -4.35 -7.75
CA ALA A 61 15.66 -5.58 -8.31
C ALA A 61 16.10 -6.60 -7.25
N GLU A 62 16.45 -6.16 -6.05
CA GLU A 62 17.07 -6.98 -5.02
C GLU A 62 16.04 -7.76 -4.20
N ALA A 63 16.32 -9.04 -3.92
CA ALA A 63 15.42 -9.92 -3.14
C ALA A 63 15.07 -9.34 -1.76
N VAL A 64 16.02 -8.67 -1.11
CA VAL A 64 15.81 -8.04 0.20
C VAL A 64 14.75 -6.92 0.14
N THR A 65 14.67 -6.17 -0.96
CA THR A 65 13.67 -5.11 -1.16
C THR A 65 12.25 -5.71 -1.18
N TRP A 66 12.10 -6.91 -1.77
CA TRP A 66 10.84 -7.66 -1.78
C TRP A 66 10.52 -8.31 -0.44
N LEU A 67 11.52 -8.87 0.24
CA LEU A 67 11.35 -9.47 1.56
C LEU A 67 10.78 -8.45 2.57
N GLU A 68 11.32 -7.24 2.61
CA GLU A 68 10.85 -6.20 3.53
C GLU A 68 9.41 -5.74 3.22
N LEU A 69 9.08 -5.62 1.93
CA LEU A 69 7.72 -5.32 1.48
C LEU A 69 6.75 -6.43 1.92
N ARG A 70 7.15 -7.69 1.76
CA ARG A 70 6.37 -8.86 2.17
C ARG A 70 6.16 -8.91 3.68
N ILE A 71 7.21 -8.68 4.47
CA ILE A 71 7.10 -8.66 5.95
C ILE A 71 6.15 -7.55 6.40
N ALA A 72 6.20 -6.38 5.76
CA ALA A 72 5.26 -5.30 6.04
C ALA A 72 3.80 -5.70 5.71
N ALA A 73 3.57 -6.31 4.54
CA ALA A 73 2.26 -6.82 4.15
C ALA A 73 1.75 -7.88 5.14
N GLN A 74 2.58 -8.85 5.48
CA GLN A 74 2.31 -9.91 6.44
C GLN A 74 1.92 -9.37 7.83
N ALA A 75 2.73 -8.47 8.40
CA ALA A 75 2.46 -7.86 9.70
C ALA A 75 1.16 -7.04 9.69
N GLY A 76 0.91 -6.31 8.60
CA GLY A 76 -0.33 -5.55 8.44
C GLY A 76 -1.57 -6.44 8.33
N THR A 77 -1.50 -7.53 7.55
CA THR A 77 -2.59 -8.51 7.45
C THR A 77 -2.83 -9.20 8.78
N ALA A 78 -1.77 -9.60 9.49
CA ALA A 78 -1.85 -10.17 10.82
C ALA A 78 -2.51 -9.21 11.82
N LEU A 79 -2.11 -7.93 11.83
CA LEU A 79 -2.72 -6.88 12.66
C LEU A 79 -4.22 -6.75 12.40
N LEU A 80 -4.63 -6.68 11.14
CA LEU A 80 -6.05 -6.51 10.78
C LEU A 80 -6.88 -7.76 11.12
N ARG A 81 -6.32 -8.97 10.91
CA ARG A 81 -6.97 -10.22 11.29
C ARG A 81 -7.07 -10.39 12.80
N ALA A 82 -6.05 -9.97 13.55
CA ALA A 82 -6.07 -10.00 15.02
C ALA A 82 -7.17 -9.10 15.59
N ALA A 83 -7.42 -7.97 14.93
CA ALA A 83 -8.46 -7.05 15.34
C ALA A 83 -9.88 -7.49 14.96
N ALA A 84 -10.03 -8.18 13.84
CA ALA A 84 -11.31 -8.66 13.33
C ALA A 84 -11.71 -10.06 13.83
N GLY A 85 -10.76 -10.84 14.33
CA GLY A 85 -10.95 -12.22 14.76
C GLY A 85 -11.16 -12.38 16.26
N GLU A 86 -11.29 -13.64 16.68
CA GLU A 86 -11.42 -14.07 18.07
C GLU A 86 -10.48 -15.25 18.34
N GLY A 87 -10.17 -15.51 19.62
CA GLY A 87 -9.34 -16.64 20.01
C GLY A 87 -7.89 -16.52 19.54
N GLU A 88 -7.29 -17.63 19.13
CA GLU A 88 -5.90 -17.67 18.64
C GLU A 88 -5.82 -17.42 17.13
N ILE A 89 -4.85 -16.63 16.72
CA ILE A 89 -4.59 -16.25 15.33
C ILE A 89 -3.29 -16.88 14.87
N ASP A 90 -3.37 -17.76 13.88
CA ASP A 90 -2.21 -18.24 13.14
C ASP A 90 -1.89 -17.27 11.98
N ALA A 91 -0.64 -16.84 11.90
CA ALA A 91 -0.14 -15.98 10.83
C ALA A 91 1.30 -16.32 10.45
N VAL A 92 1.77 -15.74 9.34
CA VAL A 92 3.19 -15.75 8.95
C VAL A 92 3.64 -14.30 8.90
N VAL A 93 4.63 -13.96 9.72
CA VAL A 93 5.31 -12.65 9.73
C VAL A 93 6.81 -12.92 9.76
N ALA A 94 7.44 -12.98 8.58
CA ALA A 94 8.76 -13.57 8.30
C ALA A 94 8.88 -15.08 8.64
N ARG A 95 8.29 -15.52 9.75
CA ARG A 95 8.16 -16.89 10.23
C ARG A 95 6.71 -17.16 10.66
N PRO A 96 6.28 -18.43 10.76
CA PRO A 96 5.03 -18.77 11.43
C PRO A 96 5.03 -18.22 12.86
N VAL A 97 3.90 -17.65 13.25
CA VAL A 97 3.64 -17.11 14.59
C VAL A 97 2.20 -17.41 14.97
N ARG A 98 1.98 -17.60 16.28
CA ARG A 98 0.64 -17.78 16.84
C ARG A 98 0.46 -16.85 18.04
N PHE A 99 -0.65 -16.14 18.09
CA PHE A 99 -0.91 -15.14 19.11
C PHE A 99 -2.42 -14.90 19.29
N PRO A 100 -2.87 -14.39 20.46
CA PRO A 100 -4.28 -14.12 20.69
C PRO A 100 -4.79 -12.93 19.86
N ALA A 101 -6.05 -12.99 19.45
CA ALA A 101 -6.78 -11.88 18.87
C ALA A 101 -6.75 -10.66 19.81
N THR A 102 -6.55 -9.48 19.25
CA THR A 102 -6.43 -8.24 20.01
C THR A 102 -7.79 -7.56 20.22
N GLY A 103 -8.80 -7.96 19.45
CA GLY A 103 -10.01 -7.18 19.26
C GLY A 103 -9.74 -5.85 18.54
N PRO A 104 -10.79 -5.03 18.34
CA PRO A 104 -10.68 -3.79 17.58
C PRO A 104 -9.62 -2.85 18.15
N THR A 105 -8.76 -2.32 17.27
CA THR A 105 -7.76 -1.31 17.63
C THR A 105 -7.82 -0.15 16.66
N SER A 106 -7.48 1.06 17.11
CA SER A 106 -7.49 2.26 16.25
C SER A 106 -6.56 2.17 15.03
N TYR A 107 -5.57 1.26 15.05
CA TYR A 107 -4.64 1.02 13.94
C TYR A 107 -5.15 0.02 12.92
N ALA A 108 -6.08 -0.86 13.29
CA ALA A 108 -6.71 -1.83 12.40
C ALA A 108 -7.96 -1.20 11.75
N ASN A 109 -7.75 -0.15 10.96
CA ASN A 109 -8.81 0.63 10.32
C ASN A 109 -8.79 0.52 8.78
N ALA A 110 -9.77 1.15 8.12
CA ALA A 110 -9.92 1.11 6.66
C ALA A 110 -8.71 1.69 5.88
N GLY A 111 -8.06 2.74 6.40
CA GLY A 111 -6.86 3.30 5.77
C GLY A 111 -5.65 2.36 5.84
N THR A 112 -5.47 1.69 6.99
CA THR A 112 -4.48 0.63 7.15
C THR A 112 -4.79 -0.53 6.21
N TRP A 113 -6.06 -0.96 6.12
CA TRP A 113 -6.47 -2.03 5.20
C TRP A 113 -6.06 -1.73 3.76
N LEU A 114 -6.35 -0.52 3.24
CA LEU A 114 -5.94 -0.15 1.88
C LEU A 114 -4.43 -0.19 1.70
N THR A 115 -3.68 0.36 2.66
CA THR A 115 -2.22 0.39 2.60
C THR A 115 -1.62 -1.02 2.55
N VAL A 116 -2.14 -1.94 3.39
CA VAL A 116 -1.69 -3.34 3.44
C VAL A 116 -2.09 -4.08 2.16
N THR A 117 -3.30 -3.84 1.65
CA THR A 117 -3.76 -4.38 0.36
C THR A 117 -2.83 -3.95 -0.78
N TRP A 118 -2.40 -2.69 -0.84
CA TRP A 118 -1.45 -2.25 -1.86
C TRP A 118 -0.10 -2.95 -1.77
N LEU A 119 0.42 -3.18 -0.56
CA LEU A 119 1.64 -3.96 -0.38
C LEU A 119 1.44 -5.42 -0.86
N ALA A 120 0.34 -6.07 -0.48
CA ALA A 120 0.05 -7.44 -0.89
C ALA A 120 -0.15 -7.59 -2.41
N VAL A 121 -0.77 -6.60 -3.06
CA VAL A 121 -0.88 -6.52 -4.53
C VAL A 121 0.52 -6.43 -5.16
N ILE A 122 1.39 -5.57 -4.63
CA ILE A 122 2.76 -5.40 -5.14
C ILE A 122 3.60 -6.68 -4.91
N ASP A 123 3.43 -7.39 -3.80
CA ASP A 123 4.11 -8.67 -3.53
C ASP A 123 3.59 -9.84 -4.38
N ARG A 124 2.44 -9.68 -5.07
CA ARG A 124 1.70 -10.77 -5.74
C ARG A 124 1.33 -11.90 -4.77
N ASN A 125 0.86 -11.53 -3.59
CA ASN A 125 0.60 -12.48 -2.52
C ASN A 125 -0.89 -12.83 -2.40
N ASP A 126 -1.34 -13.78 -3.21
CA ASP A 126 -2.76 -14.19 -3.28
C ASP A 126 -3.31 -14.69 -1.94
N THR A 127 -2.45 -15.24 -1.07
CA THR A 127 -2.87 -15.68 0.27
C THR A 127 -3.21 -14.47 1.14
N LEU A 128 -2.36 -13.44 1.16
CA LEU A 128 -2.65 -12.21 1.91
C LEU A 128 -3.85 -11.47 1.30
N LEU A 129 -3.97 -11.41 -0.03
CA LEU A 129 -5.10 -10.75 -0.69
C LEU A 129 -6.43 -11.41 -0.34
N ARG A 130 -6.52 -12.75 -0.35
CA ARG A 130 -7.72 -13.48 0.10
C ARG A 130 -8.04 -13.23 1.57
N GLN A 131 -7.02 -13.21 2.42
CA GLN A 131 -7.20 -12.91 3.84
C GLN A 131 -7.72 -11.48 4.07
N LEU A 132 -7.17 -10.50 3.35
CA LEU A 132 -7.60 -9.10 3.44
C LEU A 132 -9.03 -8.89 2.92
N ALA A 133 -9.37 -9.51 1.79
CA ALA A 133 -10.71 -9.42 1.21
C ALA A 133 -11.80 -10.08 2.07
N ALA A 134 -11.42 -10.99 2.98
CA ALA A 134 -12.34 -11.64 3.91
C ALA A 134 -12.65 -10.81 5.17
N ILE A 135 -11.95 -9.68 5.40
CA ILE A 135 -12.18 -8.84 6.58
C ILE A 135 -13.48 -8.03 6.39
N PRO A 136 -14.48 -8.18 7.26
CA PRO A 136 -15.72 -7.41 7.14
C PRO A 136 -15.48 -5.90 7.32
N LEU A 137 -16.22 -5.07 6.57
CA LEU A 137 -16.17 -3.60 6.73
C LEU A 137 -16.51 -3.17 8.17
N ASP A 138 -17.43 -3.86 8.83
CA ASP A 138 -17.81 -3.54 10.21
C ASP A 138 -16.67 -3.78 11.20
N ALA A 139 -15.79 -4.75 10.96
CA ALA A 139 -14.59 -4.94 11.76
C ALA A 139 -13.61 -3.76 11.61
N LEU A 140 -13.51 -3.19 10.39
CA LEU A 140 -12.71 -1.98 10.16
C LEU A 140 -13.35 -0.75 10.80
N ARG A 141 -14.69 -0.65 10.80
CA ARG A 141 -15.44 0.42 11.48
C ARG A 141 -15.29 0.37 12.99
N ALA A 142 -15.24 -0.84 13.55
CA ALA A 142 -15.06 -1.07 14.99
C ALA A 142 -13.74 -0.50 15.55
N SER A 143 -12.79 -0.11 14.69
CA SER A 143 -11.56 0.59 15.11
C SER A 143 -11.84 1.95 15.77
N GLY A 144 -13.04 2.51 15.58
CA GLY A 144 -13.40 3.87 16.01
C GLY A 144 -12.69 4.98 15.23
N ALA A 145 -12.03 4.64 14.12
CA ALA A 145 -11.36 5.63 13.29
C ALA A 145 -12.39 6.28 12.35
N GLU A 146 -12.43 7.61 12.39
CA GLU A 146 -13.31 8.39 11.54
C GLU A 146 -12.61 8.75 10.23
N HIS A 147 -13.33 8.64 9.12
CA HIS A 147 -12.79 8.79 7.77
C HIS A 147 -13.73 9.63 6.89
N ASP A 148 -13.19 10.23 5.82
CA ASP A 148 -14.03 10.88 4.80
C ASP A 148 -14.90 9.86 4.07
N ALA A 149 -16.01 10.34 3.50
CA ALA A 149 -17.10 9.51 2.96
C ALA A 149 -16.66 8.51 1.89
N TYR A 150 -15.61 8.80 1.12
CA TYR A 150 -15.11 7.89 0.08
C TYR A 150 -14.56 6.57 0.62
N LEU A 151 -14.03 6.54 1.85
CA LEU A 151 -13.06 5.51 2.22
C LEU A 151 -13.67 4.11 2.33
N TYR A 152 -14.82 3.97 2.98
CA TYR A 152 -15.48 2.66 3.11
C TYR A 152 -16.03 2.14 1.78
N PRO A 153 -16.74 2.94 0.96
CA PRO A 153 -17.09 2.56 -0.41
C PRO A 153 -15.86 2.17 -1.26
N TRP A 154 -14.72 2.82 -1.01
CA TRP A 154 -13.48 2.52 -1.71
C TRP A 154 -12.87 1.19 -1.27
N VAL A 155 -12.86 0.88 0.03
CA VAL A 155 -12.49 -0.45 0.54
C VAL A 155 -13.37 -1.52 -0.08
N GLU A 156 -14.69 -1.32 -0.08
CA GLU A 156 -15.66 -2.26 -0.66
C GLU A 156 -15.41 -2.49 -2.16
N THR A 157 -15.15 -1.42 -2.91
CA THR A 157 -14.79 -1.48 -4.33
C THR A 157 -13.57 -2.37 -4.55
N VAL A 158 -12.50 -2.15 -3.77
CA VAL A 158 -11.27 -2.93 -3.88
C VAL A 158 -11.49 -4.38 -3.44
N GLN A 159 -12.26 -4.62 -2.37
CA GLN A 159 -12.64 -5.98 -1.95
C GLN A 159 -13.36 -6.72 -3.06
N ASN A 160 -14.41 -6.12 -3.63
CA ASN A 160 -15.19 -6.72 -4.71
C ASN A 160 -14.31 -7.05 -5.92
N PHE A 161 -13.43 -6.12 -6.32
CA PHE A 161 -12.48 -6.35 -7.40
C PHE A 161 -11.54 -7.55 -7.11
N LEU A 162 -10.95 -7.62 -5.92
CA LEU A 162 -10.00 -8.68 -5.55
C LEU A 162 -10.61 -10.08 -5.57
N VAL A 163 -11.90 -10.21 -5.27
CA VAL A 163 -12.61 -11.51 -5.30
C VAL A 163 -13.46 -11.70 -6.55
N ASN A 164 -13.22 -10.91 -7.60
CA ASN A 164 -13.95 -10.95 -8.88
C ASN A 164 -15.48 -10.83 -8.72
N ARG A 165 -15.94 -10.05 -7.73
CA ARG A 165 -17.33 -9.63 -7.59
C ARG A 165 -17.56 -8.34 -8.39
N GLU A 166 -18.81 -8.08 -8.73
CA GLU A 166 -19.20 -6.88 -9.45
C GLU A 166 -18.88 -5.61 -8.63
N VAL A 167 -18.31 -4.62 -9.32
CA VAL A 167 -18.19 -3.24 -8.82
C VAL A 167 -19.25 -2.43 -9.56
N THR A 168 -20.35 -2.12 -8.88
CA THR A 168 -21.48 -1.40 -9.50
C THR A 168 -21.11 0.06 -9.76
N ALA A 169 -21.77 0.66 -10.76
CA ALA A 169 -21.60 2.08 -11.06
C ALA A 169 -22.02 2.99 -9.89
N GLU A 170 -23.01 2.57 -9.11
CA GLU A 170 -23.50 3.28 -7.91
C GLU A 170 -22.46 3.27 -6.78
N LEU A 171 -21.87 2.10 -6.49
CA LEU A 171 -20.81 1.98 -5.48
C LEU A 171 -19.61 2.85 -5.87
N PHE A 172 -19.17 2.75 -7.12
CA PHE A 172 -18.02 3.52 -7.58
C PHE A 172 -18.33 5.02 -7.69
N GLY A 173 -19.57 5.39 -8.05
CA GLY A 173 -20.04 6.78 -8.03
C GLY A 173 -19.92 7.39 -6.63
N THR A 174 -20.33 6.65 -5.59
CA THR A 174 -20.19 7.07 -4.19
C THR A 174 -18.74 7.33 -3.79
N VAL A 175 -17.78 6.53 -4.31
CA VAL A 175 -16.35 6.77 -4.09
C VAL A 175 -15.92 8.11 -4.70
N MET A 176 -16.30 8.36 -5.96
CA MET A 176 -15.93 9.57 -6.69
C MET A 176 -16.52 10.82 -6.01
N ASP A 177 -17.81 10.80 -5.67
CA ASP A 177 -18.49 11.91 -5.01
C ASP A 177 -17.87 12.19 -3.62
N GLY A 178 -17.50 11.14 -2.88
CA GLY A 178 -16.84 11.26 -1.58
C GLY A 178 -15.41 11.82 -1.62
N THR A 179 -14.85 12.04 -2.82
CA THR A 179 -13.52 12.66 -3.01
C THR A 179 -13.58 14.11 -3.48
N ASP A 180 -14.78 14.72 -3.53
CA ASP A 180 -14.94 16.13 -3.85
C ASP A 180 -14.18 16.99 -2.81
N PRO A 181 -13.12 17.73 -3.22
CA PRO A 181 -12.28 18.51 -2.31
C PRO A 181 -13.03 19.62 -1.56
N ASP A 182 -14.21 20.04 -2.04
CA ASP A 182 -15.02 21.06 -1.40
C ASP A 182 -15.93 20.49 -0.28
N THR A 183 -16.08 19.16 -0.22
CA THR A 183 -16.95 18.47 0.75
C THR A 183 -16.20 17.63 1.78
N VAL A 184 -14.92 17.32 1.52
CA VAL A 184 -14.09 16.56 2.46
C VAL A 184 -13.89 17.31 3.77
N GLN A 185 -13.96 16.58 4.88
CA GLN A 185 -13.94 17.18 6.22
C GLN A 185 -12.62 16.94 6.94
N ARG A 186 -11.93 15.84 6.63
CA ARG A 186 -10.77 15.35 7.40
C ARG A 186 -9.49 15.40 6.59
N THR A 187 -9.55 14.98 5.33
CA THR A 187 -8.40 15.02 4.42
C THR A 187 -8.23 16.43 3.88
N ALA A 188 -7.01 16.98 3.98
CA ALA A 188 -6.71 18.27 3.38
C ALA A 188 -7.01 18.25 1.86
N PRO A 189 -7.66 19.28 1.28
CA PRO A 189 -8.05 19.28 -0.13
C PRO A 189 -6.89 18.97 -1.10
N GLU A 190 -5.68 19.46 -0.81
CA GLU A 190 -4.51 19.17 -1.62
C GLU A 190 -4.08 17.70 -1.57
N VAL A 191 -4.20 17.04 -0.41
CA VAL A 191 -3.95 15.59 -0.27
C VAL A 191 -5.00 14.82 -1.06
N MET A 192 -6.28 15.23 -0.97
CA MET A 192 -7.36 14.59 -1.71
C MET A 192 -7.10 14.65 -3.23
N LEU A 193 -6.83 15.85 -3.74
CA LEU A 193 -6.60 16.11 -5.16
C LEU A 193 -5.35 15.44 -5.71
N ARG A 194 -4.25 15.43 -4.95
CA ARG A 194 -2.94 14.99 -5.47
C ARG A 194 -2.58 13.54 -5.16
N LEU A 195 -3.11 12.97 -4.08
CA LEU A 195 -2.71 11.64 -3.61
C LEU A 195 -3.87 10.62 -3.58
N ILE A 196 -5.09 11.05 -3.24
CA ILE A 196 -6.22 10.12 -3.05
C ILE A 196 -7.03 9.93 -4.34
N TYR A 197 -7.46 11.01 -4.97
CA TYR A 197 -8.25 10.97 -6.20
C TYR A 197 -7.52 10.30 -7.38
N PRO A 198 -6.22 10.56 -7.66
CA PRO A 198 -5.57 10.00 -8.84
C PRO A 198 -5.59 8.46 -8.94
N PRO A 199 -5.28 7.66 -7.89
CA PRO A 199 -5.41 6.20 -7.99
C PRO A 199 -6.87 5.72 -8.12
N ILE A 200 -7.86 6.48 -7.64
CA ILE A 200 -9.29 6.18 -7.85
C ILE A 200 -9.66 6.41 -9.33
N GLU A 201 -9.23 7.53 -9.93
CA GLU A 201 -9.37 7.80 -11.38
C GLU A 201 -8.71 6.70 -12.22
N MET A 202 -7.49 6.26 -11.85
CA MET A 202 -6.84 5.15 -12.52
C MET A 202 -7.67 3.86 -12.43
N PHE A 203 -8.27 3.58 -11.28
CA PHE A 203 -9.10 2.40 -11.08
C PHE A 203 -10.39 2.44 -11.91
N TYR A 204 -10.96 3.63 -12.12
CA TYR A 204 -12.08 3.81 -13.06
C TYR A 204 -11.71 3.35 -14.48
N HIS A 205 -10.51 3.70 -14.96
CA HIS A 205 -10.02 3.25 -16.26
C HIS A 205 -9.67 1.76 -16.29
N LEU A 206 -9.19 1.21 -15.16
CA LEU A 206 -9.00 -0.24 -14.98
C LEU A 206 -10.32 -1.00 -15.12
N LEU A 207 -11.40 -0.58 -14.45
CA LEU A 207 -12.71 -1.25 -14.55
C LEU A 207 -13.24 -1.29 -16.00
N ARG A 208 -12.89 -0.29 -16.81
CA ARG A 208 -13.31 -0.16 -18.22
C ARG A 208 -12.34 -0.77 -19.22
N ARG A 209 -11.19 -1.28 -18.76
CA ARG A 209 -10.11 -1.81 -19.62
C ARG A 209 -9.56 -0.80 -20.63
N ASP A 210 -9.65 0.50 -20.32
CA ASP A 210 -9.20 1.58 -21.20
C ASP A 210 -7.71 1.86 -20.97
N SER A 211 -6.84 1.14 -21.69
CA SER A 211 -5.38 1.22 -21.50
C SER A 211 -4.80 2.61 -21.85
N GLY A 212 -5.42 3.33 -22.78
CA GLY A 212 -5.00 4.69 -23.17
C GLY A 212 -5.22 5.67 -22.03
N LYS A 213 -6.47 5.79 -21.56
CA LYS A 213 -6.78 6.70 -20.44
C LYS A 213 -6.14 6.27 -19.13
N PHE A 214 -5.95 4.97 -18.91
CA PHE A 214 -5.21 4.46 -17.77
C PHE A 214 -3.76 4.97 -17.78
N THR A 215 -3.08 4.90 -18.92
CA THR A 215 -1.69 5.36 -19.07
C THR A 215 -1.58 6.86 -18.80
N ASP A 216 -2.51 7.66 -19.36
CA ASP A 216 -2.56 9.10 -19.11
C ASP A 216 -2.80 9.42 -17.63
N SER A 217 -3.75 8.74 -16.99
CA SER A 217 -4.07 8.93 -15.57
C SER A 217 -2.91 8.51 -14.66
N LEU A 218 -2.21 7.41 -14.96
CA LEU A 218 -1.01 7.00 -14.22
C LEU A 218 0.12 8.03 -14.32
N ALA A 219 0.37 8.56 -15.52
CA ALA A 219 1.37 9.61 -15.70
C ALA A 219 1.02 10.87 -14.89
N ARG A 220 -0.26 11.28 -14.92
CA ARG A 220 -0.76 12.39 -14.08
C ARG A 220 -0.61 12.09 -12.59
N ALA A 221 -0.96 10.88 -12.14
CA ALA A 221 -0.84 10.48 -10.73
C ALA A 221 0.62 10.55 -10.25
N ALA A 222 1.58 10.09 -11.05
CA ALA A 222 3.00 10.20 -10.73
C ALA A 222 3.47 11.66 -10.64
N GLU A 223 3.00 12.52 -11.55
CA GLU A 223 3.32 13.96 -11.53
C GLU A 223 2.67 14.67 -10.34
N GLN A 224 1.43 14.36 -9.98
CA GLN A 224 0.76 14.93 -8.80
C GLN A 224 1.42 14.47 -7.50
N HIS A 225 1.79 13.20 -7.41
CA HIS A 225 2.58 12.66 -6.31
C HIS A 225 3.90 13.43 -6.19
N ARG A 226 4.64 13.62 -7.30
CA ARG A 226 5.85 14.44 -7.30
C ARG A 226 5.59 15.84 -6.75
N ARG A 227 4.61 16.56 -7.31
CA ARG A 227 4.28 17.94 -6.92
C ARG A 227 3.98 18.08 -5.43
N PHE A 228 3.18 17.15 -4.88
CA PHE A 228 2.87 17.15 -3.46
C PHE A 228 4.14 16.99 -2.61
N TRP A 229 4.90 15.93 -2.84
CA TRP A 229 6.05 15.59 -2.00
C TRP A 229 7.22 16.55 -2.18
N THR A 230 7.34 17.26 -3.31
CA THR A 230 8.35 18.30 -3.49
C THR A 230 7.86 19.70 -3.13
N GLY A 231 6.65 19.84 -2.56
CA GLY A 231 6.08 21.14 -2.20
C GLY A 231 6.91 21.90 -1.16
N ASN A 232 7.66 21.18 -0.31
CA ASN A 232 8.65 21.75 0.59
C ASN A 232 9.71 20.70 0.98
N ARG A 233 10.74 21.13 1.71
CA ARG A 233 11.88 20.29 2.10
C ARG A 233 11.51 19.18 3.10
N GLU A 234 10.55 19.41 3.98
CA GLU A 234 10.11 18.40 4.96
C GLU A 234 9.38 17.26 4.26
N LEU A 235 8.42 17.60 3.38
CA LEU A 235 7.72 16.62 2.55
C LEU A 235 8.69 15.85 1.64
N ALA A 236 9.69 16.53 1.06
CA ALA A 236 10.65 15.87 0.18
C ALA A 236 11.56 14.87 0.92
N ALA A 237 11.69 15.00 2.24
CA ALA A 237 12.42 14.06 3.08
C ALA A 237 11.52 12.94 3.65
N ASP A 238 10.20 13.05 3.52
CA ASP A 238 9.27 12.04 4.02
C ASP A 238 9.28 10.81 3.10
N PRO A 239 9.53 9.60 3.63
CA PRO A 239 9.57 8.38 2.83
C PRO A 239 8.22 8.04 2.17
N GLY A 240 7.11 8.59 2.65
CA GLY A 240 5.81 8.55 1.96
C GLY A 240 5.90 9.02 0.51
N GLY A 241 6.82 9.94 0.22
CA GLY A 241 7.07 10.44 -1.12
C GLY A 241 7.90 9.53 -2.02
N PHE A 242 8.58 8.50 -1.51
CA PHE A 242 9.56 7.77 -2.31
C PHE A 242 8.93 6.75 -3.27
N VAL A 243 7.71 6.32 -2.98
CA VAL A 243 6.94 5.40 -3.82
C VAL A 243 5.50 5.88 -3.89
N ALA A 244 4.94 6.01 -5.10
CA ALA A 244 3.52 6.27 -5.30
C ALA A 244 2.74 4.97 -5.08
N LEU A 245 2.59 4.56 -3.82
CA LEU A 245 2.16 3.21 -3.42
C LEU A 245 0.83 2.78 -4.06
N ALA A 246 -0.21 3.60 -3.94
CA ALA A 246 -1.52 3.29 -4.51
C ALA A 246 -1.49 3.29 -6.06
N PRO A 247 -0.94 4.31 -6.75
CA PRO A 247 -0.73 4.24 -8.21
C PRO A 247 0.05 3.00 -8.67
N LEU A 248 1.13 2.63 -7.97
CA LEU A 248 1.90 1.43 -8.28
C LEU A 248 1.07 0.15 -8.15
N ALA A 249 0.31 -0.01 -7.07
CA ALA A 249 -0.54 -1.17 -6.86
C ALA A 249 -1.67 -1.25 -7.90
N VAL A 250 -2.31 -0.12 -8.25
CA VAL A 250 -3.36 -0.09 -9.28
C VAL A 250 -2.77 -0.40 -10.67
N ALA A 251 -1.56 0.07 -10.98
CA ALA A 251 -0.84 -0.30 -12.21
C ALA A 251 -0.49 -1.79 -12.26
N VAL A 252 -0.14 -2.39 -11.12
CA VAL A 252 0.02 -3.84 -10.99
C VAL A 252 -1.28 -4.59 -11.28
N LEU A 253 -2.42 -4.14 -10.73
CA LEU A 253 -3.72 -4.74 -11.00
C LEU A 253 -4.06 -4.65 -12.49
N ALA A 254 -3.84 -3.49 -13.12
CA ALA A 254 -4.05 -3.31 -14.55
C ALA A 254 -3.22 -4.28 -15.41
N ARG A 255 -1.93 -4.46 -15.08
CA ARG A 255 -1.09 -5.47 -15.77
C ARG A 255 -1.58 -6.88 -15.55
N SER A 256 -1.97 -7.24 -14.32
CA SER A 256 -2.51 -8.57 -13.99
C SER A 256 -3.82 -8.84 -14.75
N ALA A 257 -4.54 -7.77 -15.08
CA ALA A 257 -5.75 -7.81 -15.87
C ALA A 257 -5.46 -7.79 -17.40
N GLY A 258 -4.20 -7.76 -17.84
CA GLY A 258 -3.82 -7.81 -19.26
C GLY A 258 -3.75 -6.45 -19.96
N MET A 259 -3.86 -5.35 -19.21
CA MET A 259 -3.70 -4.00 -19.78
C MET A 259 -2.22 -3.66 -19.96
N THR A 260 -1.92 -2.88 -21.00
CA THR A 260 -0.59 -2.30 -21.21
C THR A 260 -0.41 -1.09 -20.30
N VAL A 261 0.74 -1.01 -19.62
CA VAL A 261 1.11 0.13 -18.77
C VAL A 261 2.42 0.72 -19.30
N ASP A 262 2.35 1.88 -19.95
CA ASP A 262 3.46 2.53 -20.66
C ASP A 262 3.91 3.85 -19.99
N VAL A 263 4.19 3.75 -18.69
CA VAL A 263 4.75 4.85 -17.88
C VAL A 263 5.99 4.37 -17.15
N GLU A 264 7.08 5.10 -17.29
CA GLU A 264 8.30 4.91 -16.51
C GLU A 264 8.39 5.97 -15.43
N SER A 265 8.57 5.58 -14.18
CA SER A 265 8.74 6.55 -13.10
C SER A 265 9.59 6.00 -11.97
N GLY A 266 10.44 6.86 -11.40
CA GLY A 266 11.19 6.52 -10.19
C GLY A 266 10.29 6.31 -8.95
N TYR A 267 9.03 6.75 -9.01
CA TYR A 267 8.01 6.48 -7.99
C TYR A 267 7.31 5.12 -8.19
N LEU A 268 7.56 4.46 -9.31
CA LEU A 268 6.99 3.18 -9.74
C LEU A 268 8.11 2.18 -10.05
N PRO A 269 8.87 1.68 -9.04
CA PRO A 269 10.02 0.81 -9.28
C PRO A 269 9.69 -0.33 -10.25
N ALA A 270 10.45 -0.41 -11.35
CA ALA A 270 10.09 -1.21 -12.51
C ALA A 270 9.88 -2.69 -12.19
N ASN A 271 10.66 -3.24 -11.26
CA ASN A 271 10.56 -4.64 -10.87
C ASN A 271 9.31 -4.92 -10.02
N PHE A 272 8.94 -4.02 -9.09
CA PHE A 272 7.66 -4.10 -8.38
C PHE A 272 6.46 -4.08 -9.34
N LEU A 273 6.49 -3.18 -10.32
CA LEU A 273 5.47 -3.11 -11.36
C LEU A 273 5.44 -4.41 -12.19
N ARG A 274 6.61 -4.95 -12.54
CA ARG A 274 6.76 -6.13 -13.39
C ARG A 274 6.44 -7.45 -12.69
N GLY A 275 6.69 -7.56 -11.38
CA GLY A 275 6.64 -8.82 -10.65
C GLY A 275 7.95 -9.59 -10.68
N THR A 276 9.08 -8.95 -11.00
CA THR A 276 10.37 -9.61 -11.25
C THR A 276 11.39 -9.25 -10.18
N HIS A 277 12.21 -10.18 -9.70
CA HIS A 277 13.30 -9.88 -8.77
C HIS A 277 14.45 -10.86 -8.96
N ARG A 278 15.67 -10.44 -8.60
CA ARG A 278 16.82 -11.34 -8.58
C ARG A 278 16.58 -12.39 -7.51
N GLN A 279 16.76 -13.66 -7.83
CA GLN A 279 16.83 -14.69 -6.81
C GLN A 279 18.08 -14.43 -5.96
N ALA A 280 17.96 -14.55 -4.63
CA ALA A 280 19.13 -14.55 -3.78
C ALA A 280 20.00 -15.74 -4.21
N MET A 281 21.22 -15.47 -4.69
CA MET A 281 22.23 -16.52 -4.83
C MET A 281 22.45 -17.08 -3.43
N MET A 282 22.03 -18.32 -3.19
CA MET A 282 22.38 -19.06 -1.99
C MET A 282 23.88 -19.36 -2.07
N THR A 283 24.70 -18.48 -1.49
CA THR A 283 26.09 -18.76 -1.12
C THR A 283 26.15 -19.26 0.31
#